data_AF-A0A2K9NG83-F1
#
_entry.id   AF-A0A2K9NG83-F1
#
_cell.length_a   1.000
_cell.length_b   1.000
_cell.length_c   1.000
_cell.angle_alpha   90.00
_cell.angle_beta   90.00
_cell.angle_gamma   90.00
#
_symmetry.space_group_name_H-M   'P 1'
#
loop_
_entity.id
_entity.type
_entity.pdbx_description
1 polymer ?
#
loop_
_entity_poly.entity_id
_entity_poly.type
_entity_poly.pdbx_seq_one_letter_code
_entity_poly.pdbx_strand_id
1 'polypeptide(L)'
;MRSRFLPVSFAAALLLGLGACAADPAIKEGEMRNRQIAAGSWRLSELRLVCMGNPDAGIPGRALTADEAAEQLRLVLELSSLAPDIWPNVPLSSPRVEEFRRICAGDPATNTPARALTPDERKELLSLMVSTPATLPAVRGSGGGSAGAIIWSDSGAPRSGGGYYEETYRDPDYDRMIWELERDRARWDAYLWEQRRRELYWEHERRRREWERDRARWERERDRDRARAEQDRRRAEDARRRAEEERRRAEDERRRYERPPIVQPPPRPSDDDMRRRRDAEEAARRLEDQRRRAQEEVRGRDDDRRREAEDAGRRLEEQRRQAESEARRQAESDARRQADDDRRRAAEEGARRAEEQRRQAENDARRQADDDRRRAAEEGARRAEEQRRQAESDARRQAEDDARRAAEEGARRMEEQRRQAESDARRQADDDRRQAAEEGARRAEEQRRQAESEARRQAEDDARRRADDDRRQAAEENARRIQEQRRQAQEEARREREAAPPPRNQTGVETQIP
;
A
#
# COMPACT_ATOMS: atom_id res chain seq x y z
N MET A 1 -16.27 29.53 -80.24
CA MET A 1 -16.02 28.18 -79.66
C MET A 1 -15.97 28.37 -78.14
N ARG A 2 -17.00 27.89 -77.40
CA ARG A 2 -16.94 26.68 -76.55
C ARG A 2 -15.69 26.68 -75.65
N SER A 3 -15.69 26.56 -74.33
CA SER A 3 -16.61 26.07 -73.28
C SER A 3 -15.77 26.15 -71.98
N ARG A 4 -16.22 26.52 -70.77
CA ARG A 4 -16.97 25.76 -69.73
C ARG A 4 -16.75 26.58 -68.42
N PHE A 5 -17.78 27.12 -67.76
CA PHE A 5 -18.50 26.55 -66.60
C PHE A 5 -17.62 26.00 -65.47
N LEU A 6 -17.63 26.65 -64.28
CA LEU A 6 -18.20 26.14 -63.01
C LEU A 6 -17.90 27.15 -61.85
N PRO A 7 -18.69 27.13 -60.75
CA PRO A 7 -19.11 28.32 -60.02
C PRO A 7 -18.41 28.51 -58.67
N VAL A 8 -18.69 29.67 -58.06
CA VAL A 8 -18.25 30.25 -56.77
C VAL A 8 -18.39 29.33 -55.52
N SER A 9 -18.83 28.08 -55.67
CA SER A 9 -19.06 27.15 -54.55
C SER A 9 -17.80 26.45 -54.00
N PHE A 10 -16.62 26.60 -54.60
CA PHE A 10 -15.39 25.97 -54.08
C PHE A 10 -14.62 26.84 -53.07
N ALA A 11 -14.78 28.17 -53.10
CA ALA A 11 -14.11 29.05 -52.15
C ALA A 11 -14.82 29.11 -50.79
N ALA A 12 -16.15 28.90 -50.76
CA ALA A 12 -16.93 28.82 -49.52
C ALA A 12 -16.80 27.45 -48.81
N ALA A 13 -16.43 26.40 -49.53
CA ALA A 13 -16.22 25.06 -48.96
C ALA A 13 -14.86 24.89 -48.27
N LEU A 14 -13.87 25.73 -48.59
CA LEU A 14 -12.55 25.72 -47.96
C LEU A 14 -12.47 26.50 -46.63
N LEU A 15 -13.47 27.32 -46.32
CA LEU A 15 -13.58 28.03 -45.03
C LEU A 15 -14.47 27.31 -44.00
N LEU A 16 -15.14 26.22 -44.38
CA LEU A 16 -15.94 25.37 -43.49
C LEU A 16 -15.26 24.02 -43.16
N GLY A 17 -14.00 23.85 -43.55
CA GLY A 17 -13.24 22.59 -43.43
C GLY A 17 -12.10 22.60 -42.39
N LEU A 18 -12.05 23.57 -41.48
CA LEU A 18 -11.16 23.57 -40.31
C LEU A 18 -11.96 23.70 -39.01
N GLY A 19 -13.11 23.00 -38.95
CA GLY A 19 -13.75 22.63 -37.71
C GLY A 19 -12.93 21.55 -37.00
N ALA A 20 -11.88 21.96 -36.29
CA ALA A 20 -11.13 21.10 -35.37
C ALA A 20 -10.95 21.83 -34.04
N CYS A 21 -11.89 21.58 -33.13
CA CYS A 21 -11.70 21.58 -31.68
C CYS A 21 -11.06 22.82 -31.03
N ALA A 22 -11.65 24.00 -31.19
CA ALA A 22 -11.56 24.99 -30.13
C ALA A 22 -12.45 24.52 -28.97
N ALA A 23 -11.88 23.71 -28.05
CA ALA A 23 -12.58 23.36 -26.82
C ALA A 23 -13.05 24.66 -26.14
N ASP A 24 -14.36 24.71 -25.86
CA ASP A 24 -15.07 25.87 -25.33
C ASP A 24 -14.27 26.49 -24.17
N PRO A 25 -13.95 27.80 -24.22
CA PRO A 25 -13.19 28.45 -23.15
C PRO A 25 -13.84 28.27 -21.77
N ALA A 26 -15.17 28.14 -21.68
CA ALA A 26 -15.88 27.87 -20.43
C ALA A 26 -15.63 26.44 -19.91
N ILE A 27 -15.51 25.45 -20.81
CA ILE A 27 -15.14 24.07 -20.45
C ILE A 27 -13.70 24.04 -19.97
N LYS A 28 -12.78 24.73 -20.66
CA LYS A 28 -11.37 24.83 -20.25
C LYS A 28 -11.21 25.53 -18.89
N GLU A 29 -11.97 26.58 -18.64
CA GLU A 29 -11.99 27.28 -17.35
C GLU A 29 -12.53 26.38 -16.24
N GLY A 30 -13.58 25.61 -16.51
CA GLY A 30 -14.10 24.57 -15.60
C GLY A 30 -13.09 23.46 -15.31
N GLU A 31 -12.37 22.97 -16.31
CA GLU A 31 -11.30 21.97 -16.14
C GLU A 31 -10.14 22.52 -15.30
N MET A 32 -9.72 23.76 -15.55
CA MET A 32 -8.66 24.42 -14.78
C MET A 32 -9.06 24.63 -13.33
N ARG A 33 -10.30 25.07 -13.09
CA ARG A 33 -10.89 25.20 -11.75
C ARG A 33 -10.93 23.85 -11.02
N ASN A 34 -11.37 22.78 -11.69
CA ASN A 34 -11.41 21.44 -11.11
C ASN A 34 -10.01 20.90 -10.79
N ARG A 35 -9.01 21.18 -11.64
CA ARG A 35 -7.60 20.84 -11.36
C ARG A 35 -7.05 21.58 -10.15
N GLN A 36 -7.36 22.87 -10.01
CA GLN A 36 -6.96 23.65 -8.84
C GLN A 36 -7.61 23.13 -7.56
N ILE A 37 -8.90 22.78 -7.61
CA ILE A 37 -9.61 22.16 -6.49
C ILE A 37 -8.96 20.82 -6.12
N ALA A 38 -8.71 19.95 -7.09
CA ALA A 38 -8.07 18.66 -6.86
C ALA A 38 -6.67 18.82 -6.24
N ALA A 39 -5.82 19.65 -6.82
CA ALA A 39 -4.46 19.90 -6.32
C ALA A 39 -4.47 20.50 -4.90
N GLY A 40 -5.31 21.51 -4.66
CA GLY A 40 -5.42 22.13 -3.34
C GLY A 40 -5.97 21.17 -2.29
N SER A 41 -6.97 20.35 -2.63
CA SER A 41 -7.54 19.35 -1.73
C SER A 41 -6.54 18.25 -1.34
N TRP A 42 -5.71 17.83 -2.31
CA TRP A 42 -4.66 16.85 -2.08
C TRP A 42 -3.59 17.41 -1.16
N ARG A 43 -3.11 18.64 -1.42
CA ARG A 43 -2.12 19.30 -0.58
C ARG A 43 -2.62 19.54 0.85
N LEU A 44 -3.88 19.91 1.01
CA LEU A 44 -4.51 20.05 2.33
C LEU A 44 -4.53 18.71 3.10
N SER A 45 -4.71 17.61 2.39
CA SER A 45 -4.66 16.25 2.95
C SER A 45 -3.27 15.87 3.42
N GLU A 46 -2.23 16.22 2.65
CA GLU A 46 -0.83 16.00 3.04
C GLU A 46 -0.49 16.75 4.33
N LEU A 47 -0.82 18.04 4.42
CA LEU A 47 -0.58 18.85 5.61
C LEU A 47 -1.33 18.29 6.84
N ARG A 48 -2.54 17.77 6.63
CA ARG A 48 -3.29 17.07 7.67
C ARG A 48 -2.56 15.80 8.14
N LEU A 49 -2.02 15.00 7.22
CA LEU A 49 -1.25 13.80 7.54
C LEU A 49 0.06 14.12 8.27
N VAL A 50 0.73 15.23 7.95
CA VAL A 50 1.91 15.72 8.70
C VAL A 50 1.54 15.98 10.17
N CYS A 51 0.39 16.59 10.42
CA CYS A 51 -0.07 16.87 11.78
C CYS A 51 -0.56 15.63 12.54
N MET A 52 -1.27 14.72 11.86
CA MET A 52 -1.76 13.48 12.46
C MET A 52 -0.65 12.45 12.66
N GLY A 53 0.32 12.40 11.76
CA GLY A 53 1.18 11.24 11.59
C GLY A 53 0.41 10.05 11.01
N ASN A 54 1.14 8.96 10.76
CA ASN A 54 0.58 7.71 10.29
C ASN A 54 0.97 6.59 11.27
N PRO A 55 0.06 6.15 12.16
CA PRO A 55 0.34 5.12 13.14
C PRO A 55 0.62 3.76 12.50
N ASP A 56 -0.02 3.43 11.37
CA ASP A 56 0.19 2.16 10.65
C ASP A 56 1.57 2.10 10.01
N ALA A 57 2.13 3.26 9.63
CA ALA A 57 3.50 3.40 9.14
C ALA A 57 4.52 3.71 10.24
N GLY A 58 4.11 3.79 11.51
CA GLY A 58 4.99 4.16 12.64
C GLY A 58 5.53 5.60 12.59
N ILE A 59 4.91 6.49 11.80
CA ILE A 59 5.35 7.88 11.63
C ILE A 59 4.58 8.75 12.64
N PRO A 60 5.25 9.34 13.66
CA PRO A 60 4.59 10.25 14.57
C PRO A 60 4.22 11.56 13.87
N GLY A 61 3.08 12.13 14.23
CA GLY A 61 2.69 13.46 13.77
C GLY A 61 3.59 14.55 14.38
N ARG A 62 3.66 15.70 13.73
CA ARG A 62 4.34 16.89 14.25
C ARG A 62 3.50 18.15 14.06
N ALA A 63 3.81 19.19 14.83
CA ALA A 63 3.29 20.52 14.56
C ALA A 63 3.63 20.96 13.12
N LEU A 64 2.73 21.72 12.49
CA LEU A 64 3.01 22.37 11.22
C LEU A 64 4.04 23.48 11.45
N THR A 65 4.94 23.68 10.50
CA THR A 65 5.81 24.87 10.49
C THR A 65 4.97 26.13 10.20
N ALA A 66 5.51 27.31 10.48
CA ALA A 66 4.83 28.57 10.17
C ALA A 66 4.45 28.68 8.69
N ASP A 67 5.32 28.22 7.79
CA ASP A 67 5.07 28.21 6.35
C ASP A 67 3.97 27.20 5.96
N GLU A 68 3.98 26.01 6.56
CA GLU A 68 2.95 24.99 6.34
C GLU A 68 1.58 25.39 6.89
N ALA A 69 1.55 26.07 8.04
CA ALA A 69 0.34 26.65 8.61
C ALA A 69 -0.24 27.76 7.72
N ALA A 70 0.62 28.65 7.21
CA ALA A 70 0.21 29.68 6.25
C ALA A 70 -0.30 29.08 4.94
N GLU A 71 0.36 28.02 4.45
CA GLU A 71 -0.09 27.26 3.27
C GLU A 71 -1.45 26.61 3.51
N GLN A 72 -1.65 25.98 4.67
CA GLN A 72 -2.93 25.37 5.04
C GLN A 72 -4.07 26.40 5.02
N LEU A 73 -3.87 27.56 5.63
CA LEU A 73 -4.88 28.63 5.66
C LEU A 73 -5.18 29.16 4.25
N ARG A 74 -4.13 29.38 3.45
CA ARG A 74 -4.29 29.85 2.06
C ARG A 74 -5.12 28.86 1.24
N LEU A 75 -4.83 27.57 1.34
CA LEU A 75 -5.55 26.53 0.60
C LEU A 75 -7.02 26.45 1.00
N VAL A 76 -7.35 26.59 2.29
CA VAL A 76 -8.75 26.63 2.75
C VAL A 76 -9.49 27.82 2.14
N LEU A 77 -8.89 29.01 2.15
CA LEU A 77 -9.50 30.20 1.57
C LEU A 77 -9.65 30.06 0.04
N GLU A 78 -8.61 29.61 -0.65
CA GLU A 78 -8.62 29.41 -2.10
C GLU A 78 -9.70 28.41 -2.52
N LEU A 79 -9.77 27.24 -1.87
CA LEU A 79 -10.77 26.23 -2.18
C LEU A 79 -12.20 26.69 -1.85
N SER A 80 -12.38 27.46 -0.77
CA SER A 80 -13.68 28.05 -0.43
C SER A 80 -14.17 29.04 -1.51
N SER A 81 -13.24 29.77 -2.12
CA SER A 81 -13.54 30.72 -3.21
C SER A 81 -13.78 30.00 -4.54
N LEU A 82 -13.06 28.91 -4.81
CA LEU A 82 -13.18 28.12 -6.03
C LEU A 82 -14.45 27.26 -6.03
N ALA A 83 -15.04 26.91 -4.89
CA ALA A 83 -16.25 26.07 -4.84
C ALA A 83 -17.22 26.49 -3.72
N PRO A 84 -17.80 27.70 -3.80
CA PRO A 84 -18.57 28.29 -2.71
C PRO A 84 -19.85 27.51 -2.37
N ASP A 85 -20.45 26.81 -3.33
CA ASP A 85 -21.67 26.02 -3.11
C ASP A 85 -21.38 24.64 -2.47
N ILE A 86 -20.16 24.13 -2.65
CA ILE A 86 -19.75 22.80 -2.19
C ILE A 86 -19.09 22.91 -0.81
N TRP A 87 -18.24 23.91 -0.63
CA TRP A 87 -17.39 24.07 0.56
C TRP A 87 -18.12 24.06 1.91
N PRO A 88 -19.29 24.73 2.08
CA PRO A 88 -20.07 24.69 3.32
C PRO A 88 -20.59 23.30 3.67
N ASN A 89 -20.66 22.41 2.68
CA ASN A 89 -21.11 21.03 2.84
C ASN A 89 -19.93 20.06 2.97
N VAL A 90 -18.68 20.52 2.91
CA VAL A 90 -17.52 19.65 3.11
C VAL A 90 -17.25 19.51 4.61
N PRO A 91 -16.94 18.31 5.13
CA PRO A 91 -16.57 18.09 6.53
C PRO A 91 -15.45 19.02 7.04
N LEU A 92 -14.60 19.46 6.13
CA LEU A 92 -13.53 20.44 6.32
C LEU A 92 -14.01 21.82 6.80
N SER A 93 -15.30 22.13 6.70
CA SER A 93 -15.90 23.39 7.20
C SER A 93 -16.50 23.27 8.60
N SER A 94 -16.51 22.05 9.18
CA SER A 94 -17.01 21.83 10.53
C SER A 94 -16.21 22.66 11.55
N PRO A 95 -16.87 23.35 12.50
CA PRO A 95 -16.19 24.11 13.55
C PRO A 95 -15.17 23.27 14.31
N ARG A 96 -15.46 21.98 14.50
CA ARG A 96 -14.58 21.04 15.20
C ARG A 96 -13.35 20.65 14.37
N VAL A 97 -13.50 20.53 13.06
CA VAL A 97 -12.36 20.30 12.15
C VAL A 97 -11.47 21.54 12.07
N GLU A 98 -12.07 22.72 12.12
CA GLU A 98 -11.33 23.99 12.16
C GLU A 98 -10.53 24.15 13.46
N GLU A 99 -11.07 23.69 14.59
CA GLU A 99 -10.34 23.63 15.86
C GLU A 99 -9.10 22.74 15.75
N PHE A 100 -9.22 21.55 15.14
CA PHE A 100 -8.06 20.68 14.90
C PHE A 100 -7.00 21.32 14.00
N ARG A 101 -7.40 22.09 12.98
CA ARG A 101 -6.44 22.85 12.18
C ARG A 101 -5.68 23.87 13.01
N ARG A 102 -6.37 24.61 13.87
CA ARG A 102 -5.72 25.59 14.76
C ARG A 102 -4.77 24.93 15.75
N ILE A 103 -5.08 23.73 16.25
CA ILE A 103 -4.16 22.95 17.08
C ILE A 103 -2.88 22.59 16.29
N CYS A 104 -3.04 22.17 15.04
CA CYS A 104 -1.92 21.82 14.14
C CYS A 104 -1.03 23.01 13.77
N ALA A 105 -1.65 24.16 13.52
CA ALA A 105 -1.00 25.40 13.08
C ALA A 105 -0.46 26.24 14.25
N GLY A 106 -1.02 26.06 15.45
CA GLY A 106 -0.87 27.03 16.54
C GLY A 106 -1.59 28.34 16.22
N ASP A 107 -1.63 29.22 17.21
CA ASP A 107 -2.15 30.57 17.04
C ASP A 107 -1.22 31.57 17.74
N PRO A 108 -0.46 32.38 16.96
CA PRO A 108 0.44 33.38 17.52
C PRO A 108 -0.31 34.54 18.20
N ALA A 109 -1.58 34.79 17.86
CA ALA A 109 -2.36 35.86 18.46
C ALA A 109 -2.85 35.48 19.88
N THR A 110 -3.09 34.19 20.13
CA THR A 110 -3.49 33.66 21.44
C THR A 110 -2.35 32.97 22.18
N ASN A 111 -1.13 33.01 21.64
CA ASN A 111 0.06 32.33 22.16
C ASN A 111 -0.14 30.82 22.35
N THR A 112 -0.96 30.20 21.50
CA THR A 112 -1.22 28.77 21.53
C THR A 112 -0.16 28.06 20.69
N PRO A 113 0.71 27.22 21.27
CA PRO A 113 1.75 26.54 20.51
C PRO A 113 1.14 25.48 19.59
N ALA A 114 1.68 25.41 18.37
CA ALA A 114 1.36 24.35 17.42
C ALA A 114 1.79 22.99 17.98
N ARG A 115 0.94 21.96 17.84
CA ARG A 115 1.27 20.59 18.23
C ARG A 115 0.61 19.56 17.32
N ALA A 116 1.17 18.35 17.33
CA ALA A 116 0.52 17.20 16.70
C ALA A 116 -0.78 16.83 17.42
N LEU A 117 -1.70 16.22 16.69
CA LEU A 117 -2.95 15.70 17.25
C LEU A 117 -2.68 14.43 18.08
N THR A 118 -3.34 14.33 19.23
CA THR A 118 -3.32 13.12 20.07
C THR A 118 -4.05 11.96 19.38
N PRO A 119 -3.80 10.69 19.76
CA PRO A 119 -4.51 9.55 19.18
C PRO A 119 -6.05 9.68 19.22
N ASP A 120 -6.59 10.23 20.31
CA ASP A 120 -8.02 10.43 20.47
C ASP A 120 -8.56 11.55 19.58
N GLU A 121 -7.84 12.68 19.50
CA GLU A 121 -8.19 13.79 18.60
C GLU A 121 -8.13 13.38 17.13
N ARG A 122 -7.17 12.53 16.75
CA ARG A 122 -7.10 11.97 15.40
C ARG A 122 -8.30 11.09 15.09
N LYS A 123 -8.68 10.23 16.02
CA LYS A 123 -9.87 9.37 15.87
C LYS A 123 -11.14 10.21 15.72
N GLU A 124 -11.24 11.29 16.49
CA GLU A 124 -12.33 12.27 16.39
C GLU A 124 -12.35 12.96 15.01
N LEU A 125 -11.23 13.53 14.58
CA LEU A 125 -11.10 14.17 13.26
C LEU A 125 -11.44 13.21 12.11
N LEU A 126 -10.97 11.96 12.16
CA LEU A 126 -11.29 10.95 11.15
C LEU A 126 -12.79 10.63 11.14
N SER A 127 -13.43 10.52 12.31
CA SER A 127 -14.88 10.28 12.38
C SER A 127 -15.71 11.43 11.78
N LEU A 128 -15.28 12.67 11.99
CA LEU A 128 -15.91 13.87 11.42
C LEU A 128 -15.73 13.94 9.90
N MET A 129 -14.62 13.41 9.38
CA MET A 129 -14.35 13.41 7.95
C MET A 129 -15.01 12.24 7.20
N VAL A 130 -15.36 11.16 7.89
CA VAL A 130 -16.04 10.00 7.31
C VAL A 130 -17.57 10.16 7.32
N SER A 131 -18.13 11.04 8.16
CA SER A 131 -19.55 11.39 8.07
C SER A 131 -19.81 12.18 6.79
N THR A 132 -20.27 11.50 5.75
CA THR A 132 -20.84 12.13 4.57
C THR A 132 -22.10 12.89 4.97
N PRO A 133 -22.29 14.15 4.54
CA PRO A 133 -23.62 14.73 4.58
C PRO A 133 -24.50 13.94 3.63
N ALA A 134 -25.50 13.26 4.18
CA ALA A 134 -26.67 12.87 3.41
C ALA A 134 -27.22 14.15 2.76
N THR A 135 -27.39 14.12 1.44
CA THR A 135 -27.89 15.21 0.57
C THR A 135 -26.85 16.24 0.08
N LEU A 136 -26.08 15.86 -0.95
CA LEU A 136 -25.73 16.82 -1.99
C LEU A 136 -26.91 16.89 -2.98
N PRO A 137 -27.42 18.08 -3.35
CA PRO A 137 -28.48 18.20 -4.34
C PRO A 137 -27.96 17.74 -5.71
N ALA A 138 -28.68 16.81 -6.33
CA ALA A 138 -28.42 16.38 -7.70
C ALA A 138 -28.49 17.61 -8.63
N VAL A 139 -27.35 17.98 -9.22
CA VAL A 139 -27.29 19.01 -10.26
C VAL A 139 -28.06 18.49 -11.48
N ARG A 140 -29.20 19.12 -11.75
CA ARG A 140 -30.10 18.80 -12.85
C ARG A 140 -29.64 19.55 -14.10
N GLY A 141 -29.00 18.86 -15.04
CA GLY A 141 -28.73 19.44 -16.37
C GLY A 141 -27.71 18.69 -17.23
N SER A 142 -28.22 17.91 -18.18
CA SER A 142 -27.61 17.45 -19.45
C SER A 142 -26.23 16.76 -19.44
N GLY A 143 -26.30 15.43 -19.51
CA GLY A 143 -25.69 14.66 -20.61
C GLY A 143 -24.16 14.54 -20.64
N GLY A 144 -23.64 13.46 -20.05
CA GLY A 144 -22.35 12.87 -20.44
C GLY A 144 -21.40 12.65 -19.28
N GLY A 145 -21.20 11.37 -18.94
CA GLY A 145 -20.08 10.89 -18.12
C GLY A 145 -20.24 11.15 -16.62
N SER A 146 -20.41 10.08 -15.85
CA SER A 146 -20.27 10.08 -14.39
C SER A 146 -18.85 10.49 -14.00
N ALA A 147 -18.60 11.80 -13.95
CA ALA A 147 -17.42 12.41 -13.39
C ALA A 147 -17.59 12.51 -11.88
N GLY A 148 -16.96 11.55 -11.19
CA GLY A 148 -16.32 11.74 -9.88
C GLY A 148 -17.17 12.41 -8.80
N ALA A 149 -18.05 11.62 -8.18
CA ALA A 149 -18.29 11.80 -6.75
C ALA A 149 -16.92 11.82 -6.06
N ILE A 150 -16.57 12.94 -5.44
CA ILE A 150 -15.31 13.10 -4.70
C ILE A 150 -15.42 12.25 -3.44
N ILE A 151 -15.07 10.98 -3.57
CA ILE A 151 -14.95 10.04 -2.46
C ILE A 151 -13.65 10.40 -1.73
N TRP A 152 -13.79 11.20 -0.67
CA TRP A 152 -12.79 11.29 0.38
C TRP A 152 -12.82 9.99 1.19
N SER A 153 -12.11 8.97 0.73
CA SER A 153 -11.71 7.87 1.60
C SER A 153 -10.28 7.48 1.24
N ASP A 154 -9.37 7.92 2.10
CA ASP A 154 -8.00 7.43 2.17
C ASP A 154 -8.06 5.93 2.51
N SER A 155 -7.53 5.13 1.59
CA SER A 155 -7.43 3.69 1.70
C SER A 155 -6.28 3.32 2.65
N GLY A 156 -6.60 3.10 3.93
CA GLY A 156 -5.66 2.65 4.96
C GLY A 156 -6.36 2.10 6.22
N ALA A 157 -6.82 0.84 6.15
CA ALA A 157 -7.03 -0.16 7.23
C ALA A 157 -8.08 0.08 8.36
N PRO A 158 -8.49 -0.93 9.18
CA PRO A 158 -8.42 -2.40 9.08
C PRO A 158 -9.81 -3.10 9.14
N ARG A 159 -9.84 -4.41 8.82
CA ARG A 159 -10.97 -5.31 9.08
C ARG A 159 -11.13 -5.54 10.59
N SER A 160 -12.26 -5.15 11.17
CA SER A 160 -12.94 -5.97 12.19
C SER A 160 -14.42 -5.59 12.27
N GLY A 161 -15.26 -6.48 11.76
CA GLY A 161 -16.71 -6.39 11.83
C GLY A 161 -17.25 -7.67 11.24
N GLY A 162 -17.38 -8.69 12.08
CA GLY A 162 -18.00 -9.96 11.71
C GLY A 162 -19.44 -9.72 11.33
N GLY A 163 -19.69 -9.65 10.02
CA GLY A 163 -20.99 -9.83 9.43
C GLY A 163 -20.89 -11.03 8.51
N TYR A 164 -21.56 -12.12 8.87
CA TYR A 164 -21.89 -13.18 7.93
C TYR A 164 -22.64 -12.53 6.76
N TYR A 165 -21.97 -12.39 5.61
CA TYR A 165 -22.65 -12.25 4.34
C TYR A 165 -22.19 -13.38 3.45
N GLU A 166 -23.19 -14.18 3.09
CA GLU A 166 -23.17 -15.25 2.12
C GLU A 166 -22.29 -14.96 0.91
N GLU A 167 -21.63 -16.02 0.51
CA GLU A 167 -20.86 -16.20 -0.71
C GLU A 167 -21.82 -16.12 -1.92
N THR A 168 -22.30 -14.93 -2.27
CA THR A 168 -23.16 -14.70 -3.43
C THR A 168 -22.34 -14.29 -4.65
N TYR A 169 -22.30 -15.20 -5.63
CA TYR A 169 -22.19 -14.97 -7.07
C TYR A 169 -21.21 -13.87 -7.53
N ARG A 170 -19.98 -14.27 -7.88
CA ARG A 170 -18.98 -13.40 -8.50
C ARG A 170 -19.33 -13.17 -9.97
N ASP A 171 -19.87 -11.98 -10.27
CA ASP A 171 -20.24 -11.56 -11.62
C ASP A 171 -18.98 -11.41 -12.51
N PRO A 172 -18.85 -12.15 -13.63
CA PRO A 172 -17.72 -12.03 -14.55
C PRO A 172 -17.52 -10.62 -15.12
N ASP A 173 -18.61 -9.85 -15.25
CA ASP A 173 -18.53 -8.47 -15.73
C ASP A 173 -17.93 -7.53 -14.67
N TYR A 174 -18.11 -7.86 -13.38
CA TYR A 174 -17.47 -7.13 -12.28
C TYR A 174 -15.95 -7.38 -12.24
N ASP A 175 -15.52 -8.64 -12.36
CA ASP A 175 -14.08 -8.97 -12.40
C ASP A 175 -13.40 -8.35 -13.64
N ARG A 176 -14.10 -8.30 -14.80
CA ARG A 176 -13.60 -7.61 -16.00
C ARG A 176 -13.47 -6.11 -15.79
N MET A 177 -14.45 -5.47 -15.16
CA MET A 177 -14.41 -4.05 -14.82
C MET A 177 -13.26 -3.72 -13.87
N ILE A 178 -13.03 -4.54 -12.83
CA ILE A 178 -11.90 -4.38 -11.91
C ILE A 178 -10.56 -4.51 -12.65
N TRP A 179 -10.43 -5.51 -13.53
CA TRP A 179 -9.23 -5.68 -14.34
C TRP A 179 -8.95 -4.50 -15.27
N GLU A 180 -9.98 -3.92 -15.90
CA GLU A 180 -9.84 -2.73 -16.74
C GLU A 180 -9.41 -1.49 -15.93
N LEU A 181 -9.97 -1.32 -14.72
CA LEU A 181 -9.57 -0.25 -13.79
C LEU A 181 -8.13 -0.42 -13.30
N GLU A 182 -7.71 -1.64 -12.96
CA GLU A 182 -6.33 -1.94 -12.56
C GLU A 182 -5.34 -1.70 -13.71
N ARG A 183 -5.73 -2.05 -14.94
CA ARG A 183 -4.92 -1.80 -16.14
C ARG A 183 -4.76 -0.30 -16.40
N ASP A 184 -5.83 0.48 -16.27
CA ASP A 184 -5.78 1.92 -16.49
C ASP A 184 -5.06 2.65 -15.35
N ARG A 185 -5.16 2.15 -14.12
CA ARG A 185 -4.30 2.58 -13.00
C ARG A 185 -2.82 2.32 -13.28
N ALA A 186 -2.47 1.12 -13.75
CA ALA A 186 -1.08 0.78 -14.08
C ALA A 186 -0.53 1.66 -15.22
N ARG A 187 -1.37 2.01 -16.20
CA ARG A 187 -1.00 2.97 -17.27
C ARG A 187 -0.78 4.38 -16.72
N TRP A 188 -1.62 4.82 -15.79
CA TRP A 188 -1.46 6.11 -15.11
C TRP A 188 -0.20 6.15 -14.25
N ASP A 189 0.07 5.09 -13.49
CA ASP A 189 1.29 4.96 -12.68
C ASP A 189 2.54 4.98 -13.56
N ALA A 190 2.52 4.30 -14.71
CA ALA A 190 3.61 4.34 -15.70
C ALA A 190 3.79 5.75 -16.29
N TYR A 191 2.70 6.45 -16.62
CA TYR A 191 2.76 7.83 -17.12
C TYR A 191 3.35 8.79 -16.07
N LEU A 192 2.88 8.71 -14.82
CA LEU A 192 3.40 9.53 -13.72
C LEU A 192 4.87 9.23 -13.43
N TRP A 193 5.27 7.96 -13.49
CA TRP A 193 6.67 7.56 -13.39
C TRP A 193 7.53 8.16 -14.51
N GLU A 194 7.04 8.17 -15.75
CA GLU A 194 7.76 8.81 -16.86
C GLU A 194 7.85 10.32 -16.71
N GLN A 195 6.79 11.00 -16.23
CA GLN A 195 6.83 12.43 -15.94
C GLN A 195 7.85 12.74 -14.85
N ARG A 196 7.82 11.99 -13.74
CA ARG A 196 8.78 12.15 -12.65
C ARG A 196 10.21 11.89 -13.10
N ARG A 197 10.42 10.88 -13.95
CA ARG A 197 11.74 10.60 -14.55
C ARG A 197 12.22 11.76 -15.43
N ARG A 198 11.33 12.38 -16.21
CA ARG A 198 11.67 13.57 -17.02
C ARG A 198 11.99 14.77 -16.15
N GLU A 199 11.25 15.02 -15.08
CA GLU A 199 11.54 16.07 -14.10
C GLU A 199 12.92 15.89 -13.48
N LEU A 200 13.21 14.69 -12.98
CA LEU A 200 14.51 14.36 -12.39
C LEU A 200 15.65 14.51 -13.40
N TYR A 201 15.43 14.12 -14.65
CA TYR A 201 16.40 14.35 -15.72
C TYR A 201 16.69 15.86 -15.92
N TRP A 202 15.64 16.68 -15.99
CA TRP A 202 15.81 18.13 -16.16
C TRP A 202 16.38 18.83 -14.93
N GLU A 203 16.10 18.33 -13.72
CA GLU A 203 16.77 18.79 -12.49
C GLU A 203 18.27 18.48 -12.51
N HIS A 204 18.62 17.25 -12.87
CA HIS A 204 20.03 16.85 -13.00
C HIS A 204 20.74 17.68 -14.08
N GLU A 205 20.09 17.91 -15.22
CA GLU A 205 20.61 18.72 -16.31
C GLU A 205 20.77 20.20 -15.91
N ARG A 206 19.82 20.77 -15.16
CA ARG A 206 19.93 22.12 -14.59
C ARG A 206 21.12 22.22 -13.64
N ARG A 207 21.26 21.26 -12.72
CA ARG A 207 22.37 21.20 -11.77
C ARG A 207 23.71 21.06 -12.48
N ARG A 208 23.79 20.26 -13.56
CA ARG A 208 25.00 20.15 -14.38
C ARG A 208 25.38 21.48 -15.02
N ARG A 209 24.41 22.18 -15.63
CA ARG A 209 24.64 23.50 -16.25
C ARG A 209 25.02 24.57 -15.23
N GLU A 210 24.44 24.54 -14.04
CA GLU A 210 24.85 25.41 -12.93
C GLU A 210 26.30 25.13 -12.54
N TRP A 211 26.65 23.87 -12.32
CA TRP A 211 28.02 23.49 -12.02
C TRP A 211 29.02 23.90 -13.11
N GLU A 212 28.66 23.74 -14.39
CA GLU A 212 29.49 24.20 -15.52
C GLU A 212 29.67 25.73 -15.51
N ARG A 213 28.61 26.50 -15.22
CA ARG A 213 28.69 27.96 -15.11
C ARG A 213 29.57 28.39 -13.94
N ASP A 214 29.47 27.70 -12.81
CA ASP A 214 30.23 27.98 -11.60
C ASP A 214 31.70 27.66 -11.81
N ARG A 215 32.01 26.51 -12.42
CA ARG A 215 33.35 26.13 -12.85
C ARG A 215 33.94 27.17 -13.81
N ALA A 216 33.20 27.59 -14.82
CA ALA A 216 33.67 28.61 -15.76
C ALA A 216 33.86 29.98 -15.10
N ARG A 217 33.05 30.34 -14.09
CA ARG A 217 33.27 31.56 -13.28
C ARG A 217 34.58 31.45 -12.51
N TRP A 218 34.82 30.33 -11.84
CA TRP A 218 36.04 30.09 -11.07
C TRP A 218 37.29 30.09 -11.96
N GLU A 219 37.23 29.47 -13.15
CA GLU A 219 38.34 29.49 -14.10
C GLU A 219 38.68 30.91 -14.57
N ARG A 220 37.67 31.74 -14.89
CA ARG A 220 37.88 33.14 -15.25
C ARG A 220 38.48 33.97 -14.11
N GLU A 221 38.05 33.72 -12.88
CA GLU A 221 38.58 34.41 -11.70
C GLU A 221 40.05 34.04 -11.47
N ARG A 222 40.38 32.75 -11.54
CA ARG A 222 41.75 32.26 -11.47
C ARG A 222 42.65 32.87 -12.55
N ASP A 223 42.16 33.00 -13.78
CA ASP A 223 42.93 33.61 -14.87
C ASP A 223 43.13 35.12 -14.66
N ARG A 224 42.14 35.82 -14.08
CA ARG A 224 42.30 37.23 -13.66
C ARG A 224 43.35 37.35 -12.55
N ASP A 225 43.37 36.45 -11.58
CA ASP A 225 44.38 36.44 -10.52
C ASP A 225 45.79 36.21 -11.08
N ARG A 226 45.94 35.27 -12.02
CA ARG A 226 47.21 35.06 -12.73
C ARG A 226 47.64 36.32 -13.48
N ALA A 227 46.73 36.97 -14.20
CA ALA A 227 47.02 38.20 -14.91
C ALA A 227 47.41 39.35 -13.98
N ARG A 228 46.74 39.49 -12.82
CA ARG A 228 47.11 40.45 -11.77
C ARG A 228 48.50 40.18 -11.22
N ALA A 229 48.79 38.93 -10.87
CA ALA A 229 50.10 38.52 -10.36
C ALA A 229 51.21 38.76 -11.38
N GLU A 230 50.95 38.49 -12.67
CA GLU A 230 51.91 38.79 -13.74
C GLU A 230 52.13 40.30 -13.90
N GLN A 231 51.06 41.11 -13.84
CA GLN A 231 51.17 42.56 -13.89
C GLN A 231 51.98 43.11 -12.72
N ASP A 232 51.76 42.62 -11.51
CA ASP A 232 52.53 43.04 -10.34
C ASP A 232 53.99 42.60 -10.43
N ARG A 233 54.27 41.42 -11.00
CA ARG A 233 55.65 41.00 -11.29
C ARG A 233 56.34 41.97 -12.25
N ARG A 234 55.67 42.35 -13.35
CA ARG A 234 56.20 43.33 -14.31
C ARG A 234 56.45 44.69 -13.66
N ARG A 235 55.53 45.18 -12.83
CA ARG A 235 55.70 46.42 -12.07
C ARG A 235 56.89 46.36 -11.12
N ALA A 236 57.08 45.24 -10.43
CA ALA A 236 58.22 45.04 -9.53
C ALA A 236 59.55 44.99 -10.30
N GLU A 237 59.59 44.33 -11.46
CA GLU A 237 60.77 44.31 -12.34
C GLU A 237 61.10 45.72 -12.86
N ASP A 238 60.11 46.50 -13.27
CA ASP A 238 60.29 47.89 -13.70
C ASP A 238 60.78 48.79 -12.56
N ALA A 239 60.24 48.64 -11.35
CA ALA A 239 60.70 49.38 -10.18
C ALA A 239 62.15 49.05 -9.83
N ARG A 240 62.56 47.77 -9.93
CA ARG A 240 63.95 47.35 -9.73
C ARG A 240 64.89 47.99 -10.75
N ARG A 241 64.51 48.00 -12.03
CA ARG A 241 65.29 48.65 -13.09
C ARG A 241 65.51 50.13 -12.81
N ARG A 242 64.44 50.86 -12.43
CA ARG A 242 64.53 52.29 -12.07
C ARG A 242 65.45 52.53 -10.87
N ALA A 243 65.32 51.73 -9.81
CA ALA A 243 66.17 51.85 -8.63
C ALA A 243 67.65 51.58 -8.95
N GLU A 244 67.94 50.61 -9.84
CA GLU A 244 69.31 50.33 -10.28
C GLU A 244 69.91 51.50 -11.08
N GLU A 245 69.12 52.11 -11.98
CA GLU A 245 69.56 53.30 -12.73
C GLU A 245 69.85 54.48 -11.81
N GLU A 246 69.02 54.74 -10.79
CA GLU A 246 69.26 55.79 -9.81
C GLU A 246 70.53 55.55 -8.99
N ARG A 247 70.79 54.30 -8.58
CA ARG A 247 72.03 53.95 -7.88
C ARG A 247 73.26 54.22 -8.75
N ARG A 248 73.22 53.88 -10.05
CA ARG A 248 74.32 54.17 -10.98
C ARG A 248 74.57 55.68 -11.09
N ARG A 249 73.51 56.49 -11.22
CA ARG A 249 73.62 57.97 -11.27
C ARG A 249 74.26 58.54 -10.00
N ALA A 250 73.85 58.05 -8.83
CA ALA A 250 74.40 58.51 -7.55
C ALA A 250 75.88 58.13 -7.37
N GLU A 251 76.30 56.97 -7.89
CA GLU A 251 77.72 56.56 -7.87
C GLU A 251 78.57 57.43 -8.80
N ASP A 252 78.08 57.70 -10.01
CA ASP A 252 78.75 58.58 -10.98
C ASP A 252 78.91 60.01 -10.43
N GLU A 253 77.92 60.51 -9.70
CA GLU A 253 77.97 61.82 -9.05
C GLU A 253 79.02 61.85 -7.93
N ARG A 254 79.07 60.82 -7.06
CA ARG A 254 80.09 60.72 -6.00
C ARG A 254 81.51 60.74 -6.55
N ARG A 255 81.76 60.01 -7.64
CA ARG A 255 83.08 59.97 -8.30
C ARG A 255 83.56 61.34 -8.80
N ARG A 256 82.63 62.27 -9.08
CA ARG A 256 82.96 63.62 -9.57
C ARG A 256 83.53 64.54 -8.48
N TYR A 257 83.22 64.31 -7.20
CA TYR A 257 83.51 65.26 -6.12
C TYR A 257 84.73 64.93 -5.24
N GLU A 258 85.39 63.78 -5.40
CA GLU A 258 86.60 63.43 -4.64
C GLU A 258 87.89 63.89 -5.34
N ARG A 259 88.37 65.12 -5.08
CA ARG A 259 89.73 65.58 -5.44
C ARG A 259 90.32 66.55 -4.38
N PRO A 260 91.40 66.21 -3.67
CA PRO A 260 91.93 67.03 -2.57
C PRO A 260 92.88 68.17 -3.05
N PRO A 261 92.89 69.35 -2.40
CA PRO A 261 93.78 70.45 -2.76
C PRO A 261 95.11 70.44 -1.97
N ILE A 262 96.17 70.97 -2.59
CA ILE A 262 97.55 71.05 -2.07
C ILE A 262 97.85 72.50 -1.63
N VAL A 263 98.46 72.68 -0.45
CA VAL A 263 98.80 73.98 0.15
C VAL A 263 100.33 74.16 0.25
N GLN A 264 100.86 75.34 -0.06
CA GLN A 264 102.29 75.71 0.02
C GLN A 264 102.60 76.69 1.17
N PRO A 265 103.80 76.67 1.79
CA PRO A 265 104.16 77.54 2.92
C PRO A 265 104.94 78.83 2.52
N PRO A 266 104.85 79.94 3.29
CA PRO A 266 105.49 81.23 2.94
C PRO A 266 106.91 81.47 3.54
N PRO A 267 107.68 82.47 3.02
CA PRO A 267 109.11 82.69 3.31
C PRO A 267 109.42 83.69 4.45
N ARG A 268 110.73 83.84 4.76
CA ARG A 268 111.28 84.38 6.04
C ARG A 268 111.69 85.88 6.04
N PRO A 269 111.75 86.54 7.21
CA PRO A 269 111.63 88.01 7.37
C PRO A 269 112.88 88.69 7.99
N SER A 270 112.98 90.03 7.93
CA SER A 270 114.21 90.85 8.15
C SER A 270 114.36 91.46 9.57
N ASP A 271 115.49 92.10 9.89
CA ASP A 271 115.88 92.51 11.26
C ASP A 271 115.12 93.73 11.84
N ASP A 272 114.65 94.67 11.01
CA ASP A 272 113.69 95.71 11.45
C ASP A 272 112.27 95.15 11.63
N ASP A 273 111.97 94.02 10.97
CA ASP A 273 110.78 93.25 11.31
C ASP A 273 110.92 92.69 12.73
N MET A 274 112.11 92.36 13.25
CA MET A 274 112.29 91.70 14.56
C MET A 274 111.84 92.55 15.77
N ARG A 275 111.98 93.88 15.73
CA ARG A 275 111.47 94.76 16.81
C ARG A 275 109.97 95.00 16.72
N ARG A 276 109.45 95.29 15.51
CA ARG A 276 107.99 95.35 15.28
C ARG A 276 107.35 93.99 15.53
N ARG A 277 108.07 92.89 15.27
CA ARG A 277 107.70 91.53 15.64
C ARG A 277 107.63 91.38 17.12
N ARG A 278 108.57 91.86 17.95
CA ARG A 278 108.42 91.75 19.41
C ARG A 278 107.19 92.48 19.95
N ASP A 279 106.97 93.74 19.55
CA ASP A 279 105.80 94.50 20.02
C ASP A 279 104.49 93.94 19.42
N ALA A 280 104.50 93.53 18.15
CA ALA A 280 103.38 92.83 17.52
C ALA A 280 103.21 91.40 18.06
N GLU A 281 104.25 90.73 18.55
CA GLU A 281 104.23 89.41 19.18
C GLU A 281 103.68 89.53 20.59
N GLU A 282 104.00 90.58 21.35
CA GLU A 282 103.38 90.83 22.65
C GLU A 282 101.91 91.22 22.50
N ALA A 283 101.57 92.09 21.53
CA ALA A 283 100.18 92.40 21.20
C ALA A 283 99.44 91.16 20.65
N ALA A 284 100.09 90.35 19.82
CA ALA A 284 99.55 89.09 19.31
C ALA A 284 99.37 88.08 20.44
N ARG A 285 100.30 87.95 21.40
CA ARG A 285 100.18 87.07 22.57
C ARG A 285 98.97 87.47 23.42
N ARG A 286 98.74 88.77 23.65
CA ARG A 286 97.55 89.24 24.39
C ARG A 286 96.25 88.94 23.64
N LEU A 287 96.23 89.15 22.32
CA LEU A 287 95.08 88.84 21.48
C LEU A 287 94.87 87.32 21.37
N GLU A 288 95.94 86.54 21.34
CA GLU A 288 95.95 85.08 21.31
C GLU A 288 95.45 84.51 22.63
N ASP A 289 95.86 85.06 23.78
CA ASP A 289 95.34 84.68 25.09
C ASP A 289 93.84 85.02 25.23
N GLN A 290 93.39 86.19 24.73
CA GLN A 290 91.96 86.52 24.68
C GLN A 290 91.19 85.57 23.75
N ARG A 291 91.74 85.27 22.57
CA ARG A 291 91.15 84.29 21.63
C ARG A 291 91.13 82.90 22.22
N ARG A 292 92.15 82.50 22.98
CA ARG A 292 92.23 81.22 23.66
C ARG A 292 91.18 81.11 24.75
N ARG A 293 90.99 82.15 25.58
CA ARG A 293 89.90 82.19 26.56
C ARG A 293 88.52 82.13 25.91
N ALA A 294 88.30 82.91 24.86
CA ALA A 294 87.04 82.86 24.10
C ALA A 294 86.82 81.48 23.45
N GLN A 295 87.86 80.83 22.93
CA GLN A 295 87.78 79.48 22.39
C GLN A 295 87.51 78.43 23.47
N GLU A 296 88.14 78.56 24.65
CA GLU A 296 87.90 77.68 25.80
C GLU A 296 86.45 77.82 26.31
N GLU A 297 85.89 79.03 26.35
CA GLU A 297 84.47 79.25 26.70
C GLU A 297 83.50 78.64 25.67
N VAL A 298 83.78 78.80 24.37
CA VAL A 298 82.97 78.17 23.31
C VAL A 298 83.06 76.65 23.40
N ARG A 299 84.26 76.10 23.61
CA ARG A 299 84.45 74.65 23.83
C ARG A 299 83.70 74.16 25.06
N GLY A 300 83.73 74.91 26.17
CA GLY A 300 82.95 74.57 27.36
C GLY A 300 81.44 74.53 27.09
N ARG A 301 80.90 75.52 26.36
CA ARG A 301 79.49 75.55 25.97
C ARG A 301 79.11 74.41 25.01
N ASP A 302 79.99 74.05 24.09
CA ASP A 302 79.76 72.93 23.16
C ASP A 302 79.85 71.58 23.88
N ASP A 303 80.76 71.42 24.83
CA ASP A 303 80.86 70.23 25.68
C ASP A 303 79.62 70.08 26.58
N ASP A 304 79.11 71.17 27.15
CA ASP A 304 77.87 71.17 27.95
C ASP A 304 76.66 70.81 27.08
N ARG A 305 76.52 71.41 25.89
CA ARG A 305 75.46 71.04 24.93
C ARG A 305 75.55 69.59 24.49
N ARG A 306 76.77 69.06 24.31
CA ARG A 306 76.99 67.65 23.97
C ARG A 306 76.54 66.73 25.10
N ARG A 307 76.84 67.07 26.36
CA ARG A 307 76.38 66.31 27.54
C ARG A 307 74.86 66.32 27.66
N GLU A 308 74.22 67.47 27.48
CA GLU A 308 72.76 67.60 27.49
C GLU A 308 72.11 66.77 26.36
N ALA A 309 72.69 66.79 25.15
CA ALA A 309 72.19 65.99 24.03
C ALA A 309 72.37 64.48 24.27
N GLU A 310 73.50 64.06 24.86
CA GLU A 310 73.72 62.66 25.25
C GLU A 310 72.77 62.21 26.36
N ASP A 311 72.50 63.05 27.36
CA ASP A 311 71.54 62.75 28.41
C ASP A 311 70.09 62.68 27.89
N ALA A 312 69.71 63.59 26.98
CA ALA A 312 68.43 63.54 26.31
C ALA A 312 68.31 62.27 25.45
N GLY A 313 69.38 61.89 24.74
CA GLY A 313 69.47 60.66 23.96
C GLY A 313 69.30 59.40 24.82
N ARG A 314 70.00 59.34 25.97
CA ARG A 314 69.86 58.24 26.95
C ARG A 314 68.43 58.09 27.46
N ARG A 315 67.77 59.21 27.81
CA ARG A 315 66.37 59.19 28.29
C ARG A 315 65.39 58.73 27.21
N LEU A 316 65.56 59.17 25.97
CA LEU A 316 64.73 58.73 24.84
C LEU A 316 64.95 57.23 24.54
N GLU A 317 66.18 56.75 24.61
CA GLU A 317 66.47 55.33 24.41
C GLU A 317 65.89 54.47 25.54
N GLU A 318 65.97 54.92 26.78
CA GLU A 318 65.34 54.23 27.92
C GLU A 318 63.82 54.17 27.79
N GLN A 319 63.17 55.28 27.43
CA GLN A 319 61.73 55.30 27.15
C GLN A 319 61.35 54.36 26.00
N ARG A 320 62.16 54.31 24.93
CA ARG A 320 61.92 53.40 23.81
C ARG A 320 62.05 51.94 24.23
N ARG A 321 63.05 51.60 25.05
CA ARG A 321 63.25 50.25 25.59
C ARG A 321 62.11 49.84 26.52
N GLN A 322 61.60 50.75 27.35
CA GLN A 322 60.44 50.49 28.20
C GLN A 322 59.18 50.23 27.36
N ALA A 323 58.88 51.10 26.39
CA ALA A 323 57.74 50.93 25.49
C ALA A 323 57.84 49.63 24.66
N GLU A 324 59.01 49.28 24.16
CA GLU A 324 59.25 48.04 23.42
C GLU A 324 59.09 46.80 24.34
N SER A 325 59.57 46.87 25.58
CA SER A 325 59.41 45.77 26.55
C SER A 325 57.94 45.55 26.93
N GLU A 326 57.19 46.63 27.16
CA GLU A 326 55.75 46.57 27.44
C GLU A 326 54.96 46.04 26.24
N ALA A 327 55.23 46.55 25.04
CA ALA A 327 54.60 46.06 23.82
C ALA A 327 54.88 44.56 23.58
N ARG A 328 56.12 44.12 23.84
CA ARG A 328 56.50 42.70 23.74
C ARG A 328 55.79 41.84 24.78
N ARG A 329 55.69 42.29 26.04
CA ARG A 329 54.97 41.58 27.10
C ARG A 329 53.49 41.46 26.79
N GLN A 330 52.88 42.53 26.25
CA GLN A 330 51.48 42.52 25.85
C GLN A 330 51.24 41.55 24.69
N ALA A 331 52.07 41.62 23.65
CA ALA A 331 51.98 40.69 22.51
C ALA A 331 52.18 39.22 22.93
N GLU A 332 53.12 38.94 23.83
CA GLU A 332 53.33 37.57 24.34
C GLU A 332 52.15 37.09 25.19
N SER A 333 51.60 37.95 26.05
CA SER A 333 50.41 37.63 26.85
C SER A 333 49.20 37.35 25.96
N ASP A 334 48.97 38.18 24.94
CA ASP A 334 47.83 38.02 24.02
C ASP A 334 47.99 36.77 23.15
N ALA A 335 49.19 36.49 22.67
CA ALA A 335 49.49 35.25 21.94
C ALA A 335 49.30 34.00 22.80
N ARG A 336 49.71 34.03 24.08
CA ARG A 336 49.46 32.92 25.02
C ARG A 336 47.97 32.72 25.28
N ARG A 337 47.22 33.79 25.50
CA ARG A 337 45.75 33.72 25.70
C ARG A 337 45.04 33.14 24.48
N GLN A 338 45.42 33.55 23.28
CA GLN A 338 44.86 32.99 22.04
C GLN A 338 45.19 31.50 21.90
N ALA A 339 46.43 31.10 22.15
CA ALA A 339 46.82 29.69 22.09
C ALA A 339 46.08 28.82 23.11
N ASP A 340 45.87 29.32 24.34
CA ASP A 340 45.12 28.61 25.38
C ASP A 340 43.62 28.55 25.06
N ASP A 341 43.03 29.62 24.52
CA ASP A 341 41.64 29.63 24.08
C ASP A 341 41.40 28.67 22.91
N ASP A 342 42.29 28.65 21.92
CA ASP A 342 42.21 27.74 20.78
C ASP A 342 42.37 26.28 21.22
N ARG A 343 43.29 26.02 22.16
CA ARG A 343 43.46 24.68 22.75
C ARG A 343 42.23 24.24 23.54
N ARG A 344 41.61 25.14 24.29
CA ARG A 344 40.36 24.85 25.02
C ARG A 344 39.22 24.55 24.05
N ARG A 345 39.04 25.37 23.00
CA ARG A 345 38.01 25.14 21.97
C ARG A 345 38.19 23.82 21.25
N ALA A 346 39.42 23.48 20.86
CA ALA A 346 39.73 22.20 20.21
C ALA A 346 39.43 21.00 21.14
N ALA A 347 39.74 21.13 22.44
CA ALA A 347 39.42 20.08 23.43
C ALA A 347 37.92 19.92 23.66
N GLU A 348 37.17 21.03 23.78
CA GLU A 348 35.72 21.03 23.93
C GLU A 348 35.02 20.45 22.69
N GLU A 349 35.47 20.82 21.49
CA GLU A 349 34.91 20.29 20.25
C GLU A 349 35.22 18.80 20.08
N GLY A 350 36.44 18.37 20.44
CA GLY A 350 36.80 16.96 20.50
C GLY A 350 35.93 16.15 21.47
N ALA A 351 35.68 16.70 22.67
CA ALA A 351 34.81 16.07 23.66
C ALA A 351 33.36 15.98 23.18
N ARG A 352 32.83 17.04 22.56
CA ARG A 352 31.47 17.05 21.98
C ARG A 352 31.32 16.00 20.88
N ARG A 353 32.28 15.90 19.96
CA ARG A 353 32.25 14.90 18.88
C ARG A 353 32.32 13.46 19.45
N ALA A 354 33.13 13.23 20.47
CA ALA A 354 33.21 11.93 21.14
C ALA A 354 31.90 11.57 21.85
N GLU A 355 31.25 12.53 22.52
CA GLU A 355 29.95 12.32 23.17
C GLU A 355 28.84 12.06 22.14
N GLU A 356 28.82 12.80 21.03
CA GLU A 356 27.86 12.61 19.94
C GLU A 356 28.01 11.22 19.30
N GLN A 357 29.24 10.78 19.02
CA GLN A 357 29.51 9.43 18.52
C GLN A 357 29.04 8.35 19.50
N ARG A 358 29.28 8.54 20.82
CA ARG A 358 28.81 7.60 21.83
C ARG A 358 27.28 7.54 21.88
N ARG A 359 26.59 8.69 21.83
CA ARG A 359 25.12 8.76 21.79
C ARG A 359 24.56 8.11 20.53
N GLN A 360 25.22 8.28 19.39
CA GLN A 360 24.82 7.64 18.14
C GLN A 360 24.94 6.12 18.24
N ALA A 361 26.08 5.62 18.72
CA ALA A 361 26.29 4.18 18.93
C ALA A 361 25.30 3.57 19.94
N GLU A 362 24.99 4.27 21.01
CA GLU A 362 24.00 3.84 22.00
C GLU A 362 22.57 3.78 21.42
N ASN A 363 22.18 4.80 20.64
CA ASN A 363 20.89 4.81 19.96
C ASN A 363 20.77 3.71 18.91
N ASP A 364 21.82 3.47 18.13
CA ASP A 364 21.83 2.43 17.09
C ASP A 364 21.77 1.03 17.74
N ALA A 365 22.52 0.80 18.82
CA ALA A 365 22.44 -0.45 19.59
C ALA A 365 21.04 -0.66 20.20
N ARG A 366 20.43 0.40 20.74
CA ARG A 366 19.06 0.33 21.29
C ARG A 366 18.02 0.04 20.22
N ARG A 367 18.11 0.69 19.05
CA ARG A 367 17.22 0.43 17.91
C ARG A 367 17.32 -1.00 17.43
N GLN A 368 18.55 -1.53 17.33
CA GLN A 368 18.76 -2.90 16.90
C GLN A 368 18.17 -3.91 17.91
N ALA A 369 18.36 -3.68 19.21
CA ALA A 369 17.77 -4.52 20.25
C ALA A 369 16.22 -4.48 20.24
N ASP A 370 15.62 -3.31 20.03
CA ASP A 370 14.16 -3.15 19.94
C ASP A 370 13.61 -3.81 18.66
N ASP A 371 14.30 -3.68 17.52
CA ASP A 371 13.94 -4.35 16.27
C ASP A 371 14.01 -5.87 16.38
N ASP A 372 15.08 -6.41 16.98
CA ASP A 372 15.24 -7.85 17.19
C ASP A 372 14.15 -8.39 18.13
N ARG A 373 13.83 -7.66 19.20
CA ARG A 373 12.75 -8.01 20.11
C ARG A 373 11.38 -7.98 19.43
N ARG A 374 11.13 -6.99 18.57
CA ARG A 374 9.90 -6.91 17.77
C ARG A 374 9.78 -8.10 16.81
N ARG A 375 10.85 -8.41 16.07
CA ARG A 375 10.88 -9.57 15.15
C ARG A 375 10.62 -10.88 15.88
N ALA A 376 11.27 -11.10 17.03
CA ALA A 376 11.05 -12.30 17.84
C ALA A 376 9.59 -12.42 18.33
N ALA A 377 8.96 -11.29 18.72
CA ALA A 377 7.56 -11.27 19.14
C ALA A 377 6.61 -11.54 17.96
N GLU A 378 6.86 -10.95 16.79
CA GLU A 378 6.06 -11.17 15.57
C GLU A 378 6.17 -12.62 15.07
N GLU A 379 7.37 -13.20 15.06
CA GLU A 379 7.55 -14.61 14.70
C GLU A 379 6.88 -15.55 15.71
N GLY A 380 6.96 -15.24 17.01
CA GLY A 380 6.26 -15.99 18.05
C GLY A 380 4.74 -15.96 17.86
N ALA A 381 4.19 -14.78 17.57
CA ALA A 381 2.75 -14.62 17.30
C ALA A 381 2.31 -15.37 16.03
N ARG A 382 3.10 -15.30 14.94
CA ARG A 382 2.81 -16.04 13.71
C ARG A 382 2.79 -17.55 13.93
N ARG A 383 3.77 -18.10 14.65
CA ARG A 383 3.82 -19.54 14.96
C ARG A 383 2.64 -19.98 15.82
N ALA A 384 2.24 -19.16 16.79
CA ALA A 384 1.07 -19.44 17.63
C ALA A 384 -0.23 -19.40 16.82
N GLU A 385 -0.39 -18.45 15.90
CA GLU A 385 -1.55 -18.39 15.01
C GLU A 385 -1.60 -19.57 14.03
N GLU A 386 -0.46 -19.95 13.46
CA GLU A 386 -0.36 -21.11 12.57
C GLU A 386 -0.72 -22.42 13.29
N GLN A 387 -0.22 -22.62 14.51
CA GLN A 387 -0.62 -23.77 15.34
C GLN A 387 -2.12 -23.76 15.65
N ARG A 388 -2.70 -22.59 15.95
CA ARG A 388 -4.15 -22.48 16.20
C ARG A 388 -4.96 -22.85 14.97
N ARG A 389 -4.58 -22.35 13.79
CA ARG A 389 -5.25 -22.65 12.52
C ARG A 389 -5.16 -24.13 12.17
N GLN A 390 -4.00 -24.75 12.41
CA GLN A 390 -3.84 -26.18 12.18
C GLN A 390 -4.75 -27.00 13.11
N ALA A 391 -4.77 -26.69 14.41
CA ALA A 391 -5.65 -27.36 15.37
C ALA A 391 -7.14 -27.17 15.05
N GLU A 392 -7.54 -25.97 14.61
CA GLU A 392 -8.91 -25.68 14.20
C GLU A 392 -9.31 -26.43 12.92
N SER A 393 -8.41 -26.50 11.93
CA SER A 393 -8.60 -27.28 10.71
C SER A 393 -8.73 -28.78 11.00
N ASP A 394 -7.86 -29.32 11.86
CA ASP A 394 -7.88 -30.75 12.20
C ASP A 394 -9.14 -31.11 13.00
N ALA A 395 -9.56 -30.26 13.94
CA ALA A 395 -10.81 -30.43 14.67
C ALA A 395 -12.04 -30.38 13.74
N ARG A 396 -12.04 -29.46 12.76
CA ARG A 396 -13.11 -29.35 11.77
C ARG A 396 -13.18 -30.59 10.87
N ARG A 397 -12.05 -31.07 10.37
CA ARG A 397 -12.00 -32.29 9.55
C ARG A 397 -12.52 -33.50 10.31
N GLN A 398 -12.13 -33.64 11.57
CA GLN A 398 -12.60 -34.72 12.43
C GLN A 398 -14.13 -34.66 12.60
N ALA A 399 -14.68 -33.47 12.86
CA ALA A 399 -16.13 -33.27 12.98
C ALA A 399 -16.89 -33.57 11.67
N GLU A 400 -16.35 -33.16 10.52
CA GLU A 400 -16.93 -33.45 9.20
C GLU A 400 -16.89 -34.95 8.87
N ASP A 401 -15.79 -35.65 9.17
CA ASP A 401 -15.67 -37.09 8.99
C ASP A 401 -16.61 -37.89 9.91
N ASP A 402 -16.76 -37.47 11.17
CA ASP A 402 -17.68 -38.09 12.12
C ASP A 402 -19.15 -37.86 11.72
N ALA A 403 -19.50 -36.66 11.26
CA ALA A 403 -20.82 -36.36 10.73
C ALA A 403 -21.12 -37.17 9.45
N ARG A 404 -20.15 -37.32 8.54
CA ARG A 404 -20.31 -38.15 7.33
C ARG A 404 -20.52 -39.62 7.70
N ARG A 405 -19.74 -40.17 8.63
CA ARG A 405 -19.90 -41.55 9.10
C ARG A 405 -21.27 -41.78 9.73
N ALA A 406 -21.74 -40.86 10.58
CA ALA A 406 -23.06 -40.95 11.19
C ALA A 406 -24.19 -40.90 10.14
N ALA A 407 -24.06 -40.06 9.12
CA ALA A 407 -25.03 -39.97 8.02
C ALA A 407 -25.04 -41.25 7.15
N GLU A 408 -23.86 -41.80 6.83
CA GLU A 408 -23.74 -43.06 6.08
C GLU A 408 -24.31 -44.26 6.85
N GLU A 409 -24.04 -44.36 8.15
CA GLU A 409 -24.62 -45.40 9.01
C GLU A 409 -26.15 -45.26 9.13
N GLY A 410 -26.66 -44.03 9.27
CA GLY A 410 -28.09 -43.75 9.26
C GLY A 410 -28.76 -44.18 7.95
N ALA A 411 -28.14 -43.85 6.81
CA ALA A 411 -28.63 -44.25 5.49
C ALA A 411 -28.63 -45.77 5.31
N ARG A 412 -27.57 -46.47 5.74
CA ARG A 412 -27.49 -47.94 5.70
C ARG A 412 -28.58 -48.60 6.54
N ARG A 413 -28.82 -48.12 7.76
CA ARG A 413 -29.90 -48.64 8.63
C ARG A 413 -31.28 -48.46 8.01
N MET A 414 -31.54 -47.30 7.40
CA MET A 414 -32.81 -47.04 6.70
C MET A 414 -32.97 -47.95 5.47
N GLU A 415 -31.89 -48.19 4.72
CA GLU A 415 -31.92 -49.11 3.58
C GLU A 415 -32.14 -50.56 4.02
N GLU A 416 -31.49 -51.03 5.09
CA GLU A 416 -31.71 -52.35 5.67
C GLU A 416 -33.16 -52.53 6.16
N GLN A 417 -33.71 -51.54 6.86
CA GLN A 417 -35.12 -51.56 7.27
C GLN A 417 -36.06 -51.62 6.07
N ARG A 418 -35.77 -50.88 5.00
CA ARG A 418 -36.57 -50.91 3.76
C ARG A 418 -36.50 -52.30 3.10
N ARG A 419 -35.30 -52.90 3.02
CA ARG A 419 -35.12 -54.25 2.45
C ARG A 419 -35.83 -55.31 3.27
N GLN A 420 -35.79 -55.19 4.61
CA GLN A 420 -36.51 -56.11 5.50
C GLN A 420 -38.03 -55.99 5.30
N ALA A 421 -38.56 -54.77 5.29
CA ALA A 421 -39.97 -54.52 5.03
C ALA A 421 -40.42 -55.02 3.65
N GLU A 422 -39.61 -54.84 2.61
CA GLU A 422 -39.90 -55.37 1.27
C GLU A 422 -39.87 -56.91 1.25
N SER A 423 -38.91 -57.54 1.92
CA SER A 423 -38.83 -59.00 2.04
C SER A 423 -40.04 -59.56 2.78
N ASP A 424 -40.45 -58.95 3.89
CA ASP A 424 -41.59 -59.40 4.68
C ASP A 424 -42.91 -59.20 3.91
N ALA A 425 -43.06 -58.09 3.18
CA ALA A 425 -44.20 -57.87 2.29
C ALA A 425 -44.26 -58.89 1.14
N ARG A 426 -43.12 -59.26 0.54
CA ARG A 426 -43.05 -60.30 -0.49
C ARG A 426 -43.41 -61.68 0.07
N ARG A 427 -42.91 -62.04 1.25
CA ARG A 427 -43.27 -63.31 1.92
C ARG A 427 -44.75 -63.40 2.20
N GLN A 428 -45.35 -62.32 2.74
CA GLN A 428 -46.78 -62.28 2.99
C GLN A 428 -47.58 -62.43 1.70
N ALA A 429 -47.20 -61.74 0.62
CA ALA A 429 -47.87 -61.85 -0.67
C ALA A 429 -47.75 -63.25 -1.30
N ASP A 430 -46.60 -63.91 -1.16
CA ASP A 430 -46.40 -65.28 -1.64
C ASP A 430 -47.18 -66.30 -0.79
N ASP A 431 -47.23 -66.13 0.53
CA ASP A 431 -48.02 -66.97 1.43
C ASP A 431 -49.53 -66.81 1.18
N ASP A 432 -50.03 -65.59 1.02
CA ASP A 432 -51.43 -65.31 0.68
C ASP A 432 -51.79 -65.93 -0.69
N ARG A 433 -50.88 -65.82 -1.68
CA ARG A 433 -51.07 -66.43 -3.00
C ARG A 433 -51.08 -67.96 -2.92
N ARG A 434 -50.23 -68.54 -2.07
CA ARG A 434 -50.19 -69.99 -1.84
C ARG A 434 -51.46 -70.47 -1.15
N GLN A 435 -51.94 -69.76 -0.13
CA GLN A 435 -53.19 -70.09 0.55
C GLN A 435 -54.39 -69.99 -0.40
N ALA A 436 -54.47 -68.94 -1.22
CA ALA A 436 -55.51 -68.80 -2.24
C ALA A 436 -55.47 -69.93 -3.28
N ALA A 437 -54.27 -70.38 -3.68
CA ALA A 437 -54.11 -71.52 -4.58
C ALA A 437 -54.51 -72.86 -3.93
N GLU A 438 -54.15 -73.08 -2.67
CA GLU A 438 -54.54 -74.29 -1.91
C GLU A 438 -56.06 -74.33 -1.66
N GLU A 439 -56.68 -73.20 -1.31
CA GLU A 439 -58.14 -73.12 -1.20
C GLU A 439 -58.85 -73.33 -2.54
N GLY A 440 -58.32 -72.75 -3.62
CA GLY A 440 -58.83 -72.97 -4.97
C GLY A 440 -58.75 -74.44 -5.37
N ALA A 441 -57.64 -75.12 -5.07
CA ALA A 441 -57.46 -76.55 -5.30
C ALA A 441 -58.43 -77.40 -4.46
N ARG A 442 -58.63 -77.07 -3.18
CA ARG A 442 -59.60 -77.77 -2.32
C ARG A 442 -61.02 -77.65 -2.84
N ARG A 443 -61.45 -76.44 -3.26
CA ARG A 443 -62.78 -76.21 -3.84
C ARG A 443 -62.97 -76.98 -5.15
N ALA A 444 -61.94 -77.02 -6.00
CA ALA A 444 -61.97 -77.79 -7.24
C ALA A 444 -62.05 -79.31 -6.97
N GLU A 445 -61.32 -79.83 -5.97
CA GLU A 445 -61.41 -81.23 -5.58
C GLU A 445 -62.78 -81.58 -4.98
N GLU A 446 -63.34 -80.70 -4.14
CA GLU A 446 -64.66 -80.88 -3.55
C GLU A 446 -65.77 -80.89 -4.62
N GLN A 447 -65.71 -79.98 -5.59
CA GLN A 447 -66.61 -79.99 -6.76
C GLN A 447 -66.45 -81.28 -7.58
N ARG A 448 -65.22 -81.75 -7.78
CA ARG A 448 -64.97 -83.01 -8.49
C ARG A 448 -65.56 -84.21 -7.74
N ARG A 449 -65.42 -84.27 -6.41
CA ARG A 449 -66.02 -85.32 -5.57
C ARG A 449 -67.55 -85.28 -5.60
N GLN A 450 -68.15 -84.09 -5.58
CA GLN A 450 -69.60 -83.92 -5.72
C GLN A 450 -70.08 -84.43 -7.08
N ALA A 451 -69.43 -84.01 -8.17
CA ALA A 451 -69.75 -84.47 -9.53
C ALA A 451 -69.58 -86.00 -9.69
N GLU A 452 -68.52 -86.58 -9.11
CA GLU A 452 -68.29 -88.03 -9.12
C GLU A 452 -69.35 -88.79 -8.29
N SER A 453 -69.76 -88.24 -7.14
CA SER A 453 -70.83 -88.82 -6.32
C SER A 453 -72.20 -88.73 -7.00
N GLU A 454 -72.51 -87.64 -7.71
CA GLU A 454 -73.74 -87.52 -8.50
C GLU A 454 -73.73 -88.48 -9.68
N ALA A 455 -72.64 -88.54 -10.44
CA ALA A 455 -72.50 -89.50 -11.54
C ALA A 455 -72.64 -90.95 -11.08
N ARG A 456 -72.09 -91.29 -9.91
CA ARG A 456 -72.24 -92.63 -9.32
C ARG A 456 -73.68 -92.91 -8.89
N ARG A 457 -74.38 -91.96 -8.27
CA ARG A 457 -75.80 -92.10 -7.94
C ARG A 457 -76.66 -92.28 -9.19
N GLN A 458 -76.40 -91.50 -10.24
CA GLN A 458 -77.08 -91.64 -11.53
C GLN A 458 -76.89 -93.04 -12.13
N ALA A 459 -75.66 -93.56 -12.09
CA ALA A 459 -75.34 -94.89 -12.60
C ALA A 459 -75.97 -96.02 -11.76
N GLU A 460 -76.02 -95.88 -10.42
CA GLU A 460 -76.70 -96.84 -9.54
C GLU A 460 -78.24 -96.82 -9.73
N ASP A 461 -78.84 -95.65 -9.92
CA ASP A 461 -80.28 -95.52 -10.21
C ASP A 461 -80.64 -96.09 -11.59
N ASP A 462 -79.84 -95.84 -12.62
CA ASP A 462 -80.03 -96.42 -13.95
C ASP A 462 -79.85 -97.94 -13.94
N ALA A 463 -78.89 -98.46 -13.18
CA ALA A 463 -78.70 -99.90 -13.01
C ALA A 463 -79.89 -100.55 -12.26
N ARG A 464 -80.43 -99.88 -11.24
CA ARG A 464 -81.65 -100.31 -10.54
C ARG A 464 -82.86 -100.34 -11.46
N ARG A 465 -83.08 -99.27 -12.25
CA ARG A 465 -84.19 -99.22 -13.22
C ARG A 465 -84.12 -100.36 -14.24
N ARG A 466 -82.93 -100.62 -14.79
CA ARG A 466 -82.73 -101.76 -15.72
C ARG A 466 -83.02 -103.10 -15.05
N ALA A 467 -82.55 -103.31 -13.82
CA ALA A 467 -82.80 -104.55 -13.09
C ALA A 467 -84.29 -104.77 -12.74
N ASP A 468 -85.02 -103.70 -12.41
CA ASP A 468 -86.46 -103.76 -12.16
C ASP A 468 -87.27 -103.99 -13.45
N ASP A 469 -86.87 -103.37 -14.56
CA ASP A 469 -87.48 -103.61 -15.89
C ASP A 469 -87.25 -105.05 -16.35
N ASP A 470 -86.03 -105.58 -16.21
CA ASP A 470 -85.72 -106.99 -16.54
C ASP A 470 -86.53 -107.97 -15.68
N ARG A 471 -86.70 -107.68 -14.38
CA ARG A 471 -87.57 -108.46 -13.48
C ARG A 471 -89.02 -108.43 -13.91
N ARG A 472 -89.51 -107.26 -14.34
CA ARG A 472 -90.89 -107.09 -14.80
C ARG A 472 -91.13 -107.86 -16.11
N GLN A 473 -90.20 -107.80 -17.05
CA GLN A 473 -90.27 -108.58 -18.30
C GLN A 473 -90.24 -110.10 -18.02
N ALA A 474 -89.34 -110.56 -17.14
CA ALA A 474 -89.29 -111.97 -16.75
C ALA A 474 -90.59 -112.45 -16.08
N ALA A 475 -91.23 -111.61 -15.26
CA ALA A 475 -92.52 -111.92 -14.65
C ALA A 475 -93.66 -111.98 -15.67
N GLU A 476 -93.70 -111.06 -16.65
CA GLU A 476 -94.68 -111.06 -17.73
C GLU A 476 -94.51 -112.28 -18.66
N GLU A 477 -93.28 -112.67 -18.99
CA GLU A 477 -93.00 -113.85 -19.81
C GLU A 477 -93.41 -115.14 -19.10
N ASN A 478 -93.12 -115.24 -17.80
CA ASN A 478 -93.50 -116.41 -16.99
C ASN A 478 -95.04 -116.52 -16.85
N ALA A 479 -95.74 -115.38 -16.71
CA ALA A 479 -97.20 -115.36 -16.72
C ALA A 479 -97.81 -115.84 -18.06
N ARG A 480 -97.21 -115.46 -19.20
CA ARG A 480 -97.63 -115.96 -20.53
C ARG A 480 -97.43 -117.47 -20.66
N ARG A 481 -96.28 -117.99 -20.22
CA ARG A 481 -95.99 -119.44 -20.23
C ARG A 481 -97.01 -120.24 -19.42
N ILE A 482 -97.36 -119.78 -18.22
CA ILE A 482 -98.37 -120.45 -17.38
C ILE A 482 -99.75 -120.44 -18.04
N GLN A 483 -100.12 -119.35 -18.72
CA GLN A 483 -101.40 -119.25 -19.42
C GLN A 483 -101.47 -120.21 -20.62
N GLU A 484 -100.36 -120.36 -21.36
CA GLU A 484 -100.27 -121.25 -22.51
C GLU A 484 -100.32 -122.74 -22.09
N GLN A 485 -99.63 -123.11 -21.01
CA GLN A 485 -99.72 -124.47 -20.44
C GLN A 485 -101.14 -124.81 -19.97
N ARG A 486 -101.84 -123.85 -19.34
CA ARG A 486 -103.26 -124.04 -18.97
C ARG A 486 -104.15 -124.29 -20.19
N ARG A 487 -103.87 -123.60 -21.30
CA ARG A 487 -104.65 -123.75 -22.54
C ARG A 487 -104.42 -125.12 -23.18
N GLN A 488 -103.18 -125.61 -23.20
CA GLN A 488 -102.84 -126.95 -23.70
C GLN A 488 -103.49 -128.06 -22.86
N ALA A 489 -103.44 -127.95 -21.51
CA ALA A 489 -104.07 -128.92 -20.61
C ALA A 489 -105.60 -129.00 -20.79
N GLN A 490 -106.26 -127.87 -21.10
CA GLN A 490 -107.70 -127.86 -21.39
C GLN A 490 -108.04 -128.51 -22.73
N GLU A 491 -107.15 -128.41 -23.71
CA GLU A 491 -107.36 -128.99 -25.04
C GLU A 491 -107.16 -130.51 -25.03
N GLU A 492 -106.20 -130.99 -24.25
CA GLU A 492 -105.92 -132.42 -24.07
C GLU A 492 -107.05 -133.13 -23.33
N ALA A 493 -107.57 -132.52 -22.25
CA ALA A 493 -108.74 -133.02 -21.53
C ALA A 493 -110.02 -133.07 -22.38
N ARG A 494 -110.14 -132.21 -23.41
CA ARG A 494 -111.26 -132.23 -24.35
C ARG A 494 -111.15 -133.39 -25.35
N ARG A 495 -109.94 -133.75 -25.79
CA ARG A 495 -109.71 -134.85 -26.74
C ARG A 495 -109.91 -136.23 -26.10
N GLU A 496 -109.57 -136.38 -24.83
CA GLU A 496 -109.78 -137.66 -24.11
C GLU A 496 -111.25 -138.02 -23.91
N ARG A 497 -112.14 -137.02 -23.74
CA ARG A 497 -113.59 -137.26 -23.59
C ARG A 497 -114.29 -137.68 -24.88
N GLU A 498 -113.68 -137.47 -26.04
CA GLU A 498 -114.31 -137.71 -27.35
C GLU A 498 -113.98 -139.11 -27.93
N ALA A 499 -113.15 -139.92 -27.25
CA ALA A 499 -112.55 -141.14 -27.80
C ALA A 499 -113.01 -142.49 -27.17
N ALA A 500 -114.05 -142.56 -26.32
CA ALA A 500 -114.44 -143.81 -25.64
C ALA A 500 -115.64 -144.54 -26.29
N PRO A 501 -115.52 -145.84 -26.68
CA PRO A 501 -116.60 -146.66 -27.23
C PRO A 501 -117.44 -147.42 -26.16
N PRO A 502 -118.68 -147.88 -26.47
CA PRO A 502 -119.62 -148.43 -25.49
C PRO A 502 -119.40 -149.93 -25.18
N PRO A 503 -119.59 -150.40 -23.93
CA PRO A 503 -119.63 -151.84 -23.64
C PRO A 503 -121.02 -152.38 -23.23
N ARG A 504 -121.18 -153.70 -23.46
CA ARG A 504 -122.36 -154.58 -23.40
C ARG A 504 -122.77 -155.07 -21.99
N ASN A 505 -124.08 -155.38 -21.87
CA ASN A 505 -124.88 -156.16 -20.90
C ASN A 505 -124.21 -157.14 -19.89
N GLN A 506 -124.68 -157.16 -18.63
CA GLN A 506 -125.61 -158.16 -18.02
C GLN A 506 -125.84 -157.90 -16.50
N THR A 507 -127.11 -157.88 -16.05
CA THR A 507 -127.76 -158.27 -14.75
C THR A 507 -126.91 -158.31 -13.45
N GLY A 508 -127.30 -157.87 -12.23
CA GLY A 508 -128.54 -157.42 -11.58
C GLY A 508 -128.43 -157.64 -10.05
N VAL A 509 -129.31 -156.97 -9.26
CA VAL A 509 -129.66 -157.12 -7.81
C VAL A 509 -129.29 -155.95 -6.86
N GLU A 510 -130.40 -155.32 -6.44
CA GLU A 510 -130.77 -154.38 -5.36
C GLU A 510 -129.99 -154.36 -4.03
N THR A 511 -129.92 -153.19 -3.39
CA THR A 511 -130.83 -152.81 -2.26
C THR A 511 -130.65 -151.35 -1.78
N GLN A 512 -131.79 -150.71 -1.47
CA GLN A 512 -132.02 -149.39 -0.87
C GLN A 512 -131.73 -149.41 0.65
N ILE A 513 -131.60 -148.32 1.42
CA ILE A 513 -132.56 -147.30 1.94
C ILE A 513 -131.71 -146.43 2.95
N PRO A 514 -132.11 -145.24 3.48
CA PRO A 514 -133.18 -144.29 3.11
C PRO A 514 -132.68 -142.98 2.49
#